data_AF-A0A661WL36-F1
#
_entry.id   AF-A0A661WL36-F1
#
_cell.length_a   1.000
_cell.length_b   1.000
_cell.length_c   1.000
_cell.angle_alpha   90.00
_cell.angle_beta   90.00
_cell.angle_gamma   90.00
#
_symmetry.space_group_name_H-M   'P 1'
#
loop_
_entity.id
_entity.type
_entity.pdbx_description
1 polymer ?
#
loop_
_entity_poly.entity_id
_entity_poly.type
_entity_poly.pdbx_seq_one_letter_code
_entity_poly.pdbx_strand_id
1 'polypeptide(L)'
;FSREHYEENLAFIEEAIGRDIRAYFVKDFYNHHVRMYKKRPIYWQFSSAKGSFNALIYMHRYRPDTVSVILNGYLRQYREKLRAHKSMLEARSISGGASQSEKTKALKEIEKLNKIQAELKEYEDEVLFPLAAKQIEIDLDDGVKVNYPKFGEALKVVKGLS
;
A
#
# COMPACT_ATOMS: atom_id res chain seq x y z
N PHE A 1 18.69 -21.24 8.08
CA PHE A 1 17.34 -20.70 7.86
C PHE A 1 16.53 -21.68 6.99
N SER A 2 16.00 -22.75 7.59
CA SER A 2 15.11 -23.71 6.92
C SER A 2 13.65 -23.40 7.27
N ARG A 3 12.70 -24.04 6.57
CA ARG A 3 11.26 -23.95 6.83
C ARG A 3 10.89 -24.45 8.24
N GLU A 4 11.71 -25.34 8.80
CA GLU A 4 11.50 -25.98 10.12
C GLU A 4 11.62 -24.98 11.28
N HIS A 5 12.46 -23.94 11.12
CA HIS A 5 12.66 -22.91 12.15
C HIS A 5 11.89 -21.62 11.86
N TYR A 6 10.85 -21.65 11.02
CA TYR A 6 10.16 -20.42 10.62
C TYR A 6 9.57 -19.66 11.82
N GLU A 7 8.83 -20.35 12.68
CA GLU A 7 8.16 -19.76 13.85
C GLU A 7 9.19 -19.22 14.87
N GLU A 8 10.27 -19.97 15.11
CA GLU A 8 11.36 -19.55 16.01
C GLU A 8 12.07 -18.29 15.49
N ASN A 9 12.39 -18.25 14.19
CA ASN A 9 13.01 -17.07 13.58
C ASN A 9 12.05 -15.87 13.58
N LEU A 10 10.76 -16.11 13.34
CA LEU A 10 9.75 -15.05 13.37
C LEU A 10 9.63 -14.47 14.78
N ALA A 11 9.49 -15.31 15.80
CA ALA A 11 9.43 -14.90 17.20
C ALA A 11 10.68 -14.12 17.61
N PHE A 12 11.88 -14.61 17.25
CA PHE A 12 13.15 -13.92 17.50
C PHE A 12 13.18 -12.51 16.87
N ILE A 13 12.72 -12.38 15.61
CA ILE A 13 12.66 -11.08 14.91
C ILE A 13 11.65 -10.14 15.59
N GLU A 14 10.47 -10.64 15.93
CA GLU A 14 9.41 -9.84 16.57
C GLU A 14 9.80 -9.39 17.98
N GLU A 15 10.51 -10.23 18.74
CA GLU A 15 11.09 -9.88 20.03
C GLU A 15 12.13 -8.76 19.89
N ALA A 16 13.04 -8.88 18.92
CA ALA A 16 14.05 -7.85 18.66
C ALA A 16 13.46 -6.51 18.18
N ILE A 17 12.37 -6.55 17.41
CA ILE A 17 11.65 -5.35 16.95
C ILE A 17 10.70 -4.80 18.04
N GLY A 18 10.28 -5.65 18.98
CA GLY A 18 9.28 -5.34 20.00
C GLY A 18 7.86 -5.20 19.44
N ARG A 19 7.56 -5.82 18.29
CA ARG A 19 6.27 -5.69 17.60
C ARG A 19 6.06 -6.85 16.62
N ASP A 20 4.80 -7.22 16.42
CA ASP A 20 4.37 -8.09 15.32
C ASP A 20 4.92 -7.60 13.98
N ILE A 21 5.46 -8.52 13.18
CA ILE A 21 6.19 -8.20 11.96
C ILE A 21 5.30 -7.48 10.95
N ARG A 22 4.02 -7.85 10.87
CA ARG A 22 3.07 -7.26 9.92
C ARG A 22 2.72 -5.84 10.34
N ALA A 23 2.46 -5.64 11.63
CA ALA A 23 2.22 -4.33 12.20
C ALA A 23 3.42 -3.39 11.98
N TYR A 24 4.64 -3.90 12.16
CA TYR A 24 5.87 -3.17 11.85
C TYR A 24 5.93 -2.75 10.37
N PHE A 25 5.72 -3.67 9.43
CA PHE A 25 5.74 -3.35 7.99
C PHE A 25 4.68 -2.33 7.59
N VAL A 26 3.49 -2.38 8.19
CA VAL A 26 2.39 -1.46 7.85
C VAL A 26 2.59 -0.07 8.43
N LYS A 27 3.13 0.06 9.65
CA LYS A 27 3.13 1.33 10.39
C LYS A 27 4.50 2.00 10.48
N ASP A 28 5.55 1.21 10.65
CA ASP A 28 6.84 1.70 11.14
C ASP A 28 7.95 1.57 10.11
N PHE A 29 7.92 0.50 9.30
CA PHE A 29 9.00 0.13 8.38
C PHE A 29 9.41 1.29 7.48
N TYR A 30 8.48 1.95 6.79
CA TYR A 30 8.85 2.98 5.82
C TYR A 30 9.49 4.20 6.49
N ASN A 31 8.95 4.63 7.63
CA ASN A 31 9.52 5.73 8.41
C ASN A 31 10.92 5.39 8.92
N HIS A 32 11.09 4.17 9.42
CA HIS A 32 12.39 3.68 9.86
C HIS A 32 13.38 3.60 8.68
N HIS A 33 12.95 3.07 7.54
CA HIS A 33 13.73 2.94 6.32
C HIS A 33 14.18 4.31 5.78
N VAL A 34 13.28 5.30 5.72
CA VAL A 34 13.62 6.68 5.33
C VAL A 34 14.68 7.28 6.26
N ARG A 35 14.59 7.05 7.58
CA ARG A 35 15.56 7.53 8.55
C ARG A 35 16.92 6.84 8.39
N MET A 36 16.93 5.51 8.29
CA MET A 36 18.14 4.70 8.11
C MET A 36 18.92 5.13 6.87
N TYR A 37 18.21 5.42 5.77
CA TYR A 37 18.80 5.87 4.51
C TYR A 37 18.99 7.38 4.40
N LYS A 38 19.00 8.12 5.52
CA LYS A 38 19.24 9.57 5.57
C LYS A 38 18.38 10.36 4.56
N LYS A 39 17.08 10.04 4.49
CA LYS A 39 16.09 10.60 3.55
C LYS A 39 16.37 10.33 2.07
N ARG A 40 17.02 9.22 1.75
CA ARG A 40 17.25 8.73 0.38
C ARG A 40 16.89 7.23 0.30
N PRO A 41 15.62 6.87 0.52
CA PRO A 41 15.23 5.48 0.66
C PRO A 41 15.41 4.72 -0.66
N ILE A 42 15.93 3.49 -0.59
CA ILE A 42 16.06 2.58 -1.76
C ILE A 42 14.80 1.71 -1.99
N TYR A 43 13.93 1.59 -0.98
CA TYR A 43 12.56 1.13 -1.14
C TYR A 43 11.66 2.34 -1.22
N TRP A 44 10.85 2.45 -2.26
CA TRP A 44 9.89 3.51 -2.46
C TRP A 44 8.48 3.00 -2.16
N GLN A 45 7.70 3.79 -1.44
CA GLN A 45 6.33 3.43 -1.11
C GLN A 45 5.38 4.25 -1.98
N PHE A 46 4.73 3.59 -2.93
CA PHE A 46 3.55 4.14 -3.58
C PHE A 46 2.42 4.14 -2.56
N SER A 47 1.78 5.28 -2.35
CA SER A 47 0.82 5.47 -1.27
C SER A 47 -0.32 6.35 -1.73
N SER A 48 -1.57 5.92 -1.53
CA SER A 48 -2.71 6.80 -1.72
C SER A 48 -2.72 7.92 -0.68
N ALA A 49 -3.46 9.01 -0.93
CA ALA A 49 -3.42 10.21 -0.10
C ALA A 49 -3.68 9.94 1.40
N LYS A 50 -4.57 9.01 1.75
CA LYS A 50 -4.86 8.63 3.14
C LYS A 50 -4.19 7.32 3.56
N GLY A 51 -3.36 6.73 2.68
CA GLY A 51 -2.63 5.50 2.94
C GLY A 51 -3.49 4.24 2.95
N SER A 52 -4.69 4.29 2.37
CA SER A 52 -5.56 3.12 2.19
C SER A 52 -4.96 2.07 1.25
N PHE A 53 -4.10 2.49 0.32
CA PHE A 53 -3.26 1.61 -0.48
C PHE A 53 -1.79 1.97 -0.27
N ASN A 54 -0.95 0.95 -0.10
CA ASN A 54 0.50 1.10 -0.05
C ASN A 54 1.16 -0.05 -0.83
N ALA A 55 2.16 0.26 -1.65
CA ALA A 55 2.98 -0.72 -2.35
C ALA A 55 4.46 -0.33 -2.24
N LEU A 56 5.29 -1.25 -1.74
CA LEU A 56 6.73 -1.06 -1.61
C LEU A 56 7.46 -1.61 -2.84
N ILE A 57 8.30 -0.77 -3.44
CA ILE A 57 9.05 -1.10 -4.65
C ILE A 57 10.53 -0.90 -4.38
N TYR A 58 11.36 -1.82 -4.87
CA TYR A 58 12.81 -1.70 -4.75
C TYR A 58 13.38 -0.92 -5.93
N MET A 59 13.91 0.28 -5.69
CA MET A 59 14.36 1.23 -6.72
C MET A 59 15.37 0.61 -7.71
N HIS A 60 16.33 -0.19 -7.23
CA HIS A 60 17.32 -0.82 -8.13
C HIS A 60 16.75 -1.92 -9.03
N ARG A 61 15.47 -2.29 -8.85
CA ARG A 61 14.73 -3.20 -9.73
C ARG A 61 13.58 -2.49 -10.45
N TYR A 62 13.54 -1.16 -10.39
CA TYR A 62 12.57 -0.38 -11.11
C TYR A 62 12.74 -0.60 -12.62
N ARG A 63 11.62 -0.76 -13.30
CA ARG A 63 11.52 -0.83 -14.76
C ARG A 63 10.48 0.19 -15.24
N PRO A 64 10.54 0.69 -16.49
CA PRO A 64 9.57 1.67 -17.00
C PRO A 64 8.09 1.24 -16.88
N ASP A 65 7.81 -0.07 -16.86
CA ASP A 65 6.47 -0.65 -16.69
C ASP A 65 6.02 -0.81 -15.23
N THR A 66 6.85 -0.45 -14.25
CA THR A 66 6.58 -0.66 -12.81
C THR A 66 5.27 -0.03 -12.37
N VAL A 67 4.98 1.19 -12.81
CA VAL A 67 3.73 1.88 -12.44
C VAL A 67 2.52 1.16 -13.04
N SER A 68 2.63 0.65 -14.27
CA SER A 68 1.59 -0.19 -14.90
C SER A 68 1.37 -1.50 -14.15
N VAL A 69 2.43 -2.10 -13.62
CA VAL A 69 2.36 -3.30 -12.77
C VAL A 69 1.67 -2.98 -11.44
N ILE A 70 2.01 -1.87 -10.77
CA ILE A 70 1.34 -1.44 -9.54
C ILE A 70 -0.15 -1.21 -9.78
N LEU A 71 -0.48 -0.47 -10.83
CA LEU A 71 -1.86 -0.14 -11.19
C LEU A 71 -2.70 -1.41 -11.45
N ASN A 72 -2.26 -2.26 -12.38
CA ASN A 72 -3.07 -3.39 -12.85
C ASN A 72 -2.92 -4.63 -11.97
N GLY A 73 -1.71 -4.91 -11.50
CA GLY A 73 -1.38 -6.09 -10.71
C GLY A 73 -1.72 -5.97 -9.23
N TYR A 74 -1.80 -4.75 -8.69
CA TYR A 74 -2.00 -4.55 -7.25
C TYR A 74 -3.21 -3.67 -6.93
N LEU A 75 -3.26 -2.42 -7.40
CA LEU A 75 -4.33 -1.49 -7.02
C LEU A 75 -5.70 -1.99 -7.49
N ARG A 76 -5.85 -2.31 -8.78
CA ARG A 76 -7.14 -2.79 -9.33
C ARG A 76 -7.58 -4.09 -8.66
N GLN A 77 -6.66 -5.03 -8.46
CA GLN A 77 -6.96 -6.29 -7.75
C GLN A 77 -7.40 -6.03 -6.30
N TYR A 78 -6.76 -5.09 -5.61
CA TYR A 78 -7.14 -4.70 -4.26
C TYR A 78 -8.54 -4.07 -4.23
N ARG A 79 -8.84 -3.17 -5.18
CA ARG A 79 -10.18 -2.58 -5.35
C ARG A 79 -11.24 -3.65 -5.60
N GLU A 80 -10.98 -4.65 -6.44
CA GLU A 80 -11.94 -5.75 -6.65
C GLU A 80 -12.20 -6.54 -5.36
N LYS A 81 -11.15 -6.86 -4.59
CA LYS A 81 -11.30 -7.54 -3.28
C LYS A 81 -12.15 -6.72 -2.31
N LEU A 82 -11.96 -5.39 -2.28
CA LEU A 82 -12.78 -4.49 -1.46
C LEU A 82 -14.24 -4.46 -1.92
N ARG A 83 -14.52 -4.49 -3.24
CA ARG A 83 -15.90 -4.57 -3.76
C ARG A 83 -16.55 -5.89 -3.37
N ALA A 84 -15.86 -7.01 -3.55
CA ALA A 84 -16.36 -8.32 -3.17
C ALA A 84 -16.67 -8.39 -1.66
N HIS A 85 -15.77 -7.86 -0.81
CA HIS A 85 -16.01 -7.80 0.62
C HIS A 85 -17.22 -6.92 0.98
N LYS A 86 -17.36 -5.77 0.34
CA LYS A 86 -18.53 -4.90 0.49
C LYS A 86 -19.82 -5.63 0.13
N SER A 87 -19.87 -6.33 -1.01
CA SER A 87 -21.06 -7.08 -1.42
C SER A 87 -21.44 -8.19 -0.42
N MET A 88 -20.45 -8.86 0.19
CA MET A 88 -20.71 -9.82 1.27
C MET A 88 -21.34 -9.14 2.51
N LEU A 89 -20.87 -7.95 2.88
CA LEU A 89 -21.43 -7.19 3.99
C LEU A 89 -22.85 -6.69 3.69
N GLU A 90 -23.11 -6.27 2.45
CA GLU A 90 -24.43 -5.85 1.99
C GLU A 90 -25.44 -7.00 2.14
N ALA A 91 -25.09 -8.20 1.67
CA ALA A 91 -25.90 -9.40 1.85
C ALA A 91 -26.14 -9.73 3.33
N ARG A 92 -25.12 -9.59 4.19
CA ARG A 92 -25.27 -9.81 5.64
C ARG A 92 -26.20 -8.77 6.28
N SER A 93 -26.17 -7.52 5.82
CA SER A 93 -26.97 -6.42 6.39
C SER A 93 -28.48 -6.60 6.19
N ILE A 94 -28.89 -7.28 5.12
CA ILE A 94 -30.30 -7.54 4.79
C ILE A 94 -30.76 -8.95 5.20
N SER A 95 -29.85 -9.82 5.64
CA SER A 95 -30.16 -11.20 6.01
C SER A 95 -31.14 -11.26 7.18
N GLY A 96 -32.18 -12.09 7.05
CA GLY A 96 -33.14 -12.37 8.12
C GLY A 96 -32.51 -13.08 9.32
N GLY A 97 -31.39 -13.80 9.13
CA GLY A 97 -30.69 -14.51 10.21
C GLY A 97 -29.64 -13.68 10.96
N ALA A 98 -29.37 -12.44 10.55
CA ALA A 98 -28.40 -11.58 11.22
C ALA A 98 -29.05 -10.77 12.35
N SER A 99 -28.37 -10.70 13.50
CA SER A 99 -28.79 -9.84 14.61
C SER A 99 -28.69 -8.35 14.25
N GLN A 100 -29.44 -7.51 14.96
CA GLN A 100 -29.40 -6.05 14.75
C GLN A 100 -27.98 -5.45 14.94
N SER A 101 -27.20 -6.00 15.88
CA SER A 101 -25.82 -5.59 16.12
C SER A 101 -24.92 -5.93 14.92
N GLU A 102 -25.06 -7.12 14.34
CA GLU A 102 -24.32 -7.52 13.15
C GLU A 102 -24.69 -6.67 11.93
N LYS A 103 -25.97 -6.38 11.73
CA LYS A 103 -26.43 -5.48 10.66
C LYS A 103 -25.82 -4.08 10.81
N THR A 104 -25.83 -3.54 12.02
CA THR A 104 -25.25 -2.23 12.31
C THR A 104 -23.73 -2.21 12.07
N LYS A 105 -23.01 -3.25 12.48
CA LYS A 105 -21.56 -3.39 12.21
C LYS A 105 -21.28 -3.47 10.72
N ALA A 106 -22.08 -4.25 9.98
CA ALA A 106 -21.94 -4.37 8.53
C ALA A 106 -22.13 -3.02 7.82
N LEU A 107 -23.16 -2.25 8.17
CA LEU A 107 -23.41 -0.93 7.60
C LEU A 107 -22.25 0.06 7.86
N LYS A 108 -21.68 0.06 9.07
CA LYS A 108 -20.51 0.90 9.39
C LYS A 108 -19.29 0.52 8.55
N GLU A 109 -19.02 -0.77 8.38
CA GLU A 109 -17.88 -1.21 7.56
C GLU A 109 -18.13 -0.91 6.07
N ILE A 110 -19.36 -1.04 5.56
CA ILE A 110 -19.72 -0.64 4.19
C ILE A 110 -19.42 0.85 3.96
N GLU A 111 -19.79 1.73 4.90
CA GLU A 111 -19.51 3.17 4.80
C GLU A 111 -18.00 3.45 4.72
N LYS A 112 -17.20 2.76 5.54
CA LYS A 112 -15.74 2.85 5.50
C LYS A 112 -15.17 2.35 4.17
N LEU A 113 -15.64 1.21 3.67
CA LEU A 113 -15.22 0.67 2.38
C LEU A 113 -15.57 1.59 1.22
N ASN A 114 -16.71 2.28 1.26
CA ASN A 114 -17.07 3.29 0.27
C ASN A 114 -16.07 4.45 0.25
N LYS A 115 -15.68 4.97 1.43
CA LYS A 115 -14.68 6.04 1.54
C LYS A 115 -13.32 5.61 0.98
N ILE A 116 -12.89 4.39 1.30
CA ILE A 116 -11.65 3.80 0.77
C ILE A 116 -11.74 3.66 -0.75
N GLN A 117 -12.83 3.09 -1.28
CA GLN A 117 -12.99 2.89 -2.72
C GLN A 117 -12.99 4.19 -3.52
N ALA A 118 -13.60 5.26 -2.96
CA ALA A 118 -13.57 6.58 -3.56
C ALA A 118 -12.13 7.13 -3.63
N GLU A 119 -11.40 7.07 -2.51
CA GLU A 119 -9.98 7.47 -2.46
C GLU A 119 -9.12 6.68 -3.45
N LEU A 120 -9.32 5.35 -3.53
CA LEU A 120 -8.53 4.52 -4.45
C LEU A 120 -8.90 4.74 -5.92
N LYS A 121 -10.14 5.12 -6.21
CA LYS A 121 -10.56 5.51 -7.56
C LYS A 121 -9.90 6.83 -7.96
N GLU A 122 -9.92 7.82 -7.09
CA GLU A 122 -9.25 9.11 -7.31
C GLU A 122 -7.75 8.92 -7.51
N TYR A 123 -7.10 8.14 -6.64
CA TYR A 123 -5.67 7.80 -6.80
C TYR A 123 -5.37 7.03 -8.08
N GLU A 124 -6.28 6.15 -8.53
CA GLU A 124 -6.16 5.49 -9.82
C GLU A 124 -6.24 6.48 -10.98
N ASP A 125 -7.31 7.27 -11.04
CA ASP A 125 -7.65 8.08 -12.20
C ASP A 125 -6.72 9.29 -12.35
N GLU A 126 -6.42 9.97 -11.24
CA GLU A 126 -5.67 11.23 -11.24
C GLU A 126 -4.15 11.05 -11.14
N VAL A 127 -3.69 9.93 -10.54
CA VAL A 127 -2.27 9.73 -10.25
C VAL A 127 -1.67 8.55 -11.01
N LEU A 128 -2.15 7.32 -10.75
CA LEU A 128 -1.48 6.13 -11.28
C LEU A 128 -1.75 5.87 -12.76
N PHE A 129 -2.95 6.10 -13.26
CA PHE A 129 -3.29 5.91 -14.67
C PHE A 129 -2.48 6.81 -15.61
N PRO A 130 -2.46 8.15 -15.43
CA PRO A 130 -1.63 9.01 -16.27
C PRO A 130 -0.14 8.71 -16.11
N LEU A 131 0.31 8.33 -14.91
CA LEU A 131 1.72 8.00 -14.66
C LEU A 131 2.14 6.67 -15.32
N ALA A 132 1.26 5.67 -15.34
CA ALA A 132 1.47 4.41 -16.02
C ALA A 132 1.64 4.61 -17.54
N ALA A 133 0.86 5.52 -18.14
CA ALA A 133 0.96 5.86 -19.55
C ALA A 133 2.31 6.54 -19.90
N LYS A 134 2.90 7.30 -18.97
CA LYS A 134 4.19 7.98 -19.17
C LYS A 134 5.39 7.03 -19.19
N GLN A 135 5.26 5.84 -18.60
CA GLN A 135 6.34 4.86 -18.45
C GLN A 135 7.69 5.49 -18.07
N ILE A 136 7.68 6.32 -17.01
CA ILE A 136 8.87 7.07 -16.58
C ILE A 136 10.04 6.11 -16.37
N GLU A 137 11.15 6.38 -17.05
CA GLU A 137 12.42 5.72 -16.83
C GLU A 137 13.23 6.48 -15.76
N ILE A 138 14.02 5.74 -14.97
CA ILE A 138 14.92 6.32 -13.98
C ILE A 138 16.36 5.90 -14.31
N ASP A 139 17.28 6.83 -14.12
CA ASP A 139 18.71 6.54 -14.16
C ASP A 139 19.18 6.32 -12.72
N LEU A 140 19.87 5.22 -12.42
CA LEU A 140 20.32 4.97 -11.05
C LEU A 140 21.45 5.93 -10.63
N ASP A 141 22.21 6.47 -11.58
CA ASP A 141 23.34 7.37 -11.32
C ASP A 141 22.86 8.77 -10.88
N ASP A 142 21.67 9.19 -11.30
CA ASP A 142 20.96 10.39 -10.84
C ASP A 142 20.64 10.34 -9.33
N GLY A 143 20.54 9.12 -8.77
CA GLY A 143 20.24 8.86 -7.39
C GLY A 143 18.82 9.27 -6.95
N VAL A 144 18.51 9.05 -5.67
CA VAL A 144 17.14 9.21 -5.16
C VAL A 144 16.62 10.65 -5.25
N LYS A 145 17.48 11.66 -5.09
CA LYS A 145 17.05 13.06 -5.08
C LYS A 145 16.48 13.55 -6.40
N VAL A 146 16.97 13.02 -7.51
CA VAL A 146 16.53 13.41 -8.84
C VAL A 146 15.39 12.51 -9.31
N ASN A 147 15.43 11.21 -8.99
CA ASN A 147 14.41 10.28 -9.47
C ASN A 147 13.12 10.26 -8.65
N TYR A 148 13.18 10.41 -7.33
CA TYR A 148 11.99 10.36 -6.47
C TYR A 148 10.93 11.42 -6.83
N PRO A 149 11.29 12.69 -7.10
CA PRO A 149 10.31 13.72 -7.49
C PRO A 149 9.57 13.41 -8.79
N LYS A 150 10.14 12.58 -9.70
CA LYS A 150 9.51 12.24 -10.99
C LYS A 150 8.13 11.58 -10.82
N PHE A 151 7.86 10.99 -9.65
CA PHE A 151 6.61 10.28 -9.36
C PHE A 151 5.57 11.11 -8.61
N GLY A 152 5.92 12.32 -8.15
CA GLY A 152 4.99 13.24 -7.48
C GLY A 152 4.15 12.59 -6.38
N GLU A 153 2.84 12.81 -6.45
CA GLU A 153 1.85 12.31 -5.49
C GLU A 153 1.68 10.78 -5.49
N ALA A 154 2.28 10.07 -6.45
CA ALA A 154 2.24 8.61 -6.44
C ALA A 154 3.02 8.03 -5.26
N LEU A 155 4.09 8.71 -4.81
CA LEU A 155 4.95 8.27 -3.73
C LEU A 155 4.61 8.94 -2.40
N LYS A 156 4.88 8.23 -1.30
CA LYS A 156 4.74 8.74 0.06
C LYS A 156 5.64 9.95 0.27
N VAL A 157 5.09 11.10 0.65
CA VAL A 157 5.87 12.33 0.91
C VAL A 157 7.06 12.08 1.85
N VAL A 158 8.26 12.44 1.40
CA VAL A 158 9.50 12.43 2.20
C VAL A 158 10.08 13.84 2.20
N LYS A 159 10.08 14.48 3.38
CA LYS A 159 10.57 15.87 3.54
C LYS A 159 11.98 16.05 2.96
N GLY A 160 12.08 16.82 1.88
CA GLY A 160 13.32 17.11 1.17
C GLY A 160 13.56 16.31 -0.12
N LEU A 161 12.61 15.45 -0.51
CA LEU A 161 12.53 14.78 -1.82
C LEU A 161 11.25 15.12 -2.59
N SER A 162 10.21 15.56 -1.88
CA SER A 162 8.87 15.89 -2.36
C SER A 162 8.39 17.13 -1.66
#